data_AF-F8GJC8-F1
#
_entry.id   AF-F8GJC8-F1
#
_cell.length_a   1.000
_cell.length_b   1.000
_cell.length_c   1.000
_cell.angle_alpha   90.00
_cell.angle_beta   90.00
_cell.angle_gamma   90.00
#
_symmetry.space_group_name_H-M   'P 1'
#
loop_
_entity.id
_entity.type
_entity.pdbx_description
1 polymer ?
#
loop_
_entity_poly.entity_id
_entity_poly.type
_entity_poly.pdbx_seq_one_letter_code
_entity_poly.pdbx_strand_id
1 'polypeptide(L)'
;MQATIKKPPLGRTALENAHPNHTRKYPPFGKKLDELRRKGLIPAMRVIVTTDWKLGAAFPRIVITQDQPVTSLRFEYLAGLHVQIVYYDHDASILPDLTAEIQSINPATLAVFNMSAVKRGEPAYTMIYSRSEMEAA
;
A
#
# COMPACT_ATOMS: atom_id res chain seq x y z
N MET A 1 -37.48 23.28 -44.57
CA MET A 1 -36.69 23.83 -43.44
C MET A 1 -35.93 22.67 -42.81
N GLN A 2 -34.61 22.59 -42.99
CA GLN A 2 -33.79 21.51 -42.42
C GLN A 2 -33.13 22.02 -41.13
N ALA A 3 -33.37 21.33 -40.01
CA ALA A 3 -32.71 21.61 -38.74
C ALA A 3 -31.30 20.95 -38.74
N THR A 4 -30.26 21.78 -38.73
CA THR A 4 -28.87 21.34 -38.58
C THR A 4 -28.60 21.07 -37.09
N ILE A 5 -28.38 19.79 -36.74
CA ILE A 5 -27.95 19.40 -35.40
C ILE A 5 -26.45 19.71 -35.27
N LYS A 6 -26.11 20.76 -34.53
CA LYS A 6 -24.72 21.06 -34.14
C LYS A 6 -24.25 19.99 -33.15
N LYS A 7 -23.23 19.20 -33.52
CA LYS A 7 -22.45 18.40 -32.55
C LYS A 7 -21.83 19.34 -31.50
N PRO A 8 -21.90 19.02 -30.20
CA PRO A 8 -21.19 19.80 -29.19
C PRO A 8 -19.68 19.62 -29.36
N PRO A 9 -18.87 20.65 -29.08
CA PRO A 9 -17.42 20.56 -29.18
C PRO A 9 -16.88 19.60 -28.11
N LEU A 10 -15.94 18.73 -28.52
CA LEU A 10 -15.12 17.93 -27.61
C LEU A 10 -14.25 18.88 -26.78
N GLY A 11 -14.81 19.36 -25.67
CA GLY A 11 -14.16 20.28 -24.75
C GLY A 11 -14.37 19.82 -23.32
N ARG A 12 -13.32 19.21 -22.74
CA ARG A 12 -13.01 19.23 -21.31
C ARG A 12 -14.15 18.84 -20.34
N THR A 13 -14.38 17.55 -20.17
CA THR A 13 -15.07 17.00 -18.99
C THR A 13 -14.39 15.73 -18.52
N ALA A 14 -13.14 15.84 -18.06
CA ALA A 14 -12.45 14.73 -17.38
C ALA A 14 -11.26 15.17 -16.51
N LEU A 15 -11.22 16.42 -16.00
CA LEU A 15 -10.15 16.87 -15.10
C LEU A 15 -10.66 17.57 -13.84
N GLU A 16 -11.95 17.47 -13.54
CA GLU A 16 -12.53 18.05 -12.33
C GLU A 16 -12.91 16.95 -11.33
N ASN A 17 -11.91 16.14 -10.99
CA ASN A 17 -11.82 15.40 -9.73
C ASN A 17 -10.36 15.46 -9.26
N ALA A 18 -9.76 16.65 -9.32
CA ALA A 18 -8.53 16.90 -8.58
C ALA A 18 -8.94 16.97 -7.09
N HIS A 19 -8.85 15.83 -6.40
CA HIS A 19 -8.82 15.82 -4.94
C HIS A 19 -7.85 16.92 -4.47
N PRO A 20 -8.18 17.67 -3.40
CA PRO A 20 -7.30 18.70 -2.88
C PRO A 20 -5.89 18.11 -2.74
N ASN A 21 -4.87 18.85 -3.22
CA ASN A 21 -3.45 18.52 -3.18
C ASN A 21 -2.95 18.29 -1.74
N HIS A 22 -3.47 17.28 -1.05
CA HIS A 22 -2.84 16.69 0.12
C HIS A 22 -1.59 16.02 -0.42
N THR A 23 -0.45 16.69 -0.22
CA THR A 23 0.84 16.09 -0.53
C THR A 23 0.97 14.85 0.34
N ARG A 24 0.78 13.67 -0.25
CA ARG A 24 0.89 12.39 0.46
C ARG A 24 2.24 12.33 1.17
N LYS A 25 2.25 11.86 2.41
CA LYS A 25 3.47 11.83 3.25
C LYS A 25 4.07 10.44 3.25
N TYR A 26 5.39 10.37 3.47
CA TYR A 26 6.01 9.07 3.75
C TYR A 26 5.63 8.64 5.17
N PRO A 27 5.24 7.37 5.37
CA PRO A 27 5.24 6.82 6.71
C PRO A 27 6.68 6.80 7.25
N PRO A 28 6.86 6.73 8.58
CA PRO A 28 8.15 6.44 9.20
C PRO A 28 8.94 5.35 8.45
N PHE A 29 10.23 5.64 8.24
CA PHE A 29 11.20 4.84 7.46
C PHE A 29 10.93 4.72 5.95
N GLY A 30 9.74 5.06 5.46
CA GLY A 30 9.39 4.99 4.03
C GLY A 30 10.27 5.85 3.14
N LYS A 31 10.59 7.08 3.55
CA LYS A 31 11.48 7.99 2.80
C LYS A 31 12.88 7.39 2.62
N LYS A 32 13.44 6.83 3.68
CA LYS A 32 14.76 6.19 3.65
C LYS A 32 14.77 4.98 2.71
N LEU A 33 13.70 4.18 2.71
CA LEU A 33 13.57 3.04 1.81
C LEU A 33 13.48 3.48 0.34
N ASP A 34 12.69 4.50 0.03
CA ASP A 34 12.62 5.07 -1.32
C ASP A 34 13.98 5.59 -1.80
N GLU A 35 14.71 6.32 -0.94
CA GLU A 35 16.05 6.81 -1.26
C GLU A 35 17.06 5.68 -1.55
N LEU A 36 17.00 4.57 -0.82
CA LEU A 36 17.82 3.39 -1.09
C LEU A 36 17.47 2.76 -2.44
N ARG A 37 16.18 2.62 -2.75
CA ARG A 37 15.71 2.08 -4.02
C ARG A 37 16.15 2.91 -5.22
N ARG A 38 16.09 4.25 -5.12
CA ARG A 38 16.55 5.15 -6.18
C ARG A 38 18.05 5.02 -6.45
N LYS A 39 18.83 4.48 -5.51
CA LYS A 39 20.25 4.16 -5.67
C LYS A 39 20.49 2.73 -6.18
N GLY A 40 19.43 2.00 -6.54
CA GLY A 40 19.53 0.61 -6.98
C GLY A 40 19.68 -0.41 -5.84
N LEU A 41 19.59 0.03 -4.57
CA LEU A 41 19.69 -0.85 -3.41
C LEU A 41 18.30 -1.39 -3.08
N ILE A 42 18.01 -2.59 -3.60
CA ILE A 42 16.72 -3.26 -3.42
C ILE A 42 16.83 -4.26 -2.25
N PRO A 43 15.92 -4.23 -1.28
CA PRO A 43 15.90 -5.25 -0.23
C PRO A 43 15.71 -6.65 -0.81
N ALA A 44 16.58 -7.59 -0.45
CA ALA A 44 16.44 -9.00 -0.80
C ALA A 44 15.34 -9.70 0.02
N MET A 45 14.97 -9.13 1.17
CA MET A 45 13.99 -9.68 2.11
C MET A 45 12.67 -8.91 2.03
N ARG A 46 11.59 -9.53 2.55
CA ARG A 46 10.27 -8.90 2.64
C ARG A 46 10.34 -7.58 3.40
N VAL A 47 9.63 -6.56 2.90
CA VAL A 47 9.41 -5.31 3.62
C VAL A 47 8.25 -5.48 4.59
N ILE A 48 8.49 -5.15 5.85
CA ILE A 48 7.48 -5.23 6.92
C ILE A 48 6.73 -3.90 7.03
N VAL A 49 5.42 -3.94 6.88
CA VAL A 49 4.54 -2.79 7.17
C VAL A 49 3.88 -3.07 8.52
N THR A 50 4.05 -2.21 9.51
CA THR A 50 3.54 -2.51 10.86
C THR A 50 2.94 -1.31 11.55
N THR A 51 2.00 -1.53 12.45
CA THR A 51 1.42 -0.52 13.35
C THR A 51 2.21 -0.35 14.66
N ASP A 52 3.19 -1.22 14.93
CA ASP A 52 3.95 -1.23 16.18
C ASP A 52 5.44 -0.88 15.94
N TRP A 53 5.92 0.15 16.64
CA TRP A 53 7.32 0.60 16.62
C TRP A 53 8.34 -0.46 17.06
N LYS A 54 7.92 -1.40 17.90
CA LYS A 54 8.78 -2.44 18.47
C LYS A 54 8.99 -3.62 17.52
N LEU A 55 8.17 -3.76 16.49
CA LEU A 55 8.25 -4.89 15.56
C LEU A 55 9.30 -4.66 14.46
N GLY A 56 10.13 -5.67 14.23
CA GLY A 56 10.91 -5.79 12.99
C GLY A 56 12.19 -4.96 12.86
N ALA A 57 12.94 -4.70 13.93
CA ALA A 57 14.21 -3.96 13.82
C ALA A 57 15.25 -4.64 12.90
N ALA A 58 15.15 -5.97 12.73
CA ALA A 58 16.01 -6.77 11.87
C ALA A 58 15.60 -6.77 10.39
N PHE A 59 14.41 -6.26 10.05
CA PHE A 59 13.89 -6.24 8.68
C PHE A 59 13.76 -4.81 8.17
N PRO A 60 13.85 -4.58 6.84
CA PRO A 60 13.38 -3.34 6.24
C PRO A 60 11.91 -3.15 6.61
N ARG A 61 11.59 -2.08 7.33
CA ARG A 61 10.24 -1.83 7.83
C ARG A 61 9.76 -0.42 7.56
N ILE A 62 8.45 -0.26 7.50
CA ILE A 62 7.76 1.02 7.61
C ILE A 62 6.73 0.92 8.73
N VAL A 63 6.53 2.02 9.47
CA VAL A 63 5.57 2.05 10.58
C VAL A 63 4.39 2.92 10.17
N ILE A 64 3.17 2.39 10.29
CA ILE A 64 1.92 3.12 10.09
C ILE A 64 1.42 3.58 11.45
N THR A 65 1.26 4.89 11.61
CA THR A 65 0.77 5.46 12.87
C THR A 65 -0.75 5.58 12.81
N GLN A 66 -1.45 5.21 13.90
CA GLN A 66 -2.92 5.14 13.95
C GLN A 66 -3.61 6.49 13.71
N ASP A 67 -2.89 7.60 13.88
CA ASP A 67 -3.35 8.98 13.75
C ASP A 67 -3.40 9.49 12.29
N GLN A 68 -2.99 8.68 11.31
CA GLN A 68 -2.91 9.11 9.90
C GLN A 68 -3.79 8.24 9.00
N PRO A 69 -4.68 8.85 8.20
CA PRO A 69 -5.43 8.12 7.17
C PRO A 69 -4.46 7.46 6.19
N VAL A 70 -4.66 6.17 5.90
CA VAL A 70 -3.82 5.40 4.97
C VAL A 70 -3.72 6.07 3.60
N THR A 71 -4.82 6.63 3.10
CA THR A 71 -4.91 7.32 1.81
C THR A 71 -4.05 8.59 1.71
N SER A 72 -3.61 9.12 2.87
CA SER A 72 -2.68 10.25 2.94
C SER A 72 -1.21 9.83 2.90
N LEU A 73 -0.91 8.53 2.88
CA LEU A 73 0.43 7.97 2.89
C LEU A 73 0.89 7.56 1.48
N ARG A 74 2.21 7.59 1.29
CA ARG A 74 2.87 7.12 0.08
C ARG A 74 3.31 5.68 0.24
N PHE A 75 3.03 4.87 -0.79
CA PHE A 75 3.45 3.46 -0.86
C PHE A 75 4.12 3.09 -2.18
N GLU A 76 4.27 4.02 -3.13
CA GLU A 76 4.78 3.72 -4.48
C GLU A 76 6.17 3.05 -4.47
N TYR A 77 6.98 3.35 -3.46
CA TYR A 77 8.31 2.74 -3.27
C TYR A 77 8.25 1.26 -2.84
N LEU A 78 7.07 0.69 -2.62
CA LEU A 78 6.87 -0.75 -2.38
C LEU A 78 6.60 -1.53 -3.67
N ALA A 79 6.42 -0.85 -4.80
CA ALA A 79 6.11 -1.49 -6.07
C ALA A 79 7.14 -2.56 -6.45
N GLY A 80 6.64 -3.74 -6.82
CA GLY A 80 7.46 -4.90 -7.16
C GLY A 80 8.25 -5.53 -5.99
N LEU A 81 7.99 -5.17 -4.73
CA LEU A 81 8.61 -5.84 -3.57
C LEU A 81 7.67 -6.86 -2.95
N HIS A 82 8.25 -7.81 -2.22
CA HIS A 82 7.49 -8.66 -1.31
C HIS A 82 7.16 -7.88 -0.05
N VAL A 83 5.86 -7.69 0.22
CA VAL A 83 5.36 -6.89 1.35
C VAL A 83 4.60 -7.80 2.31
N GLN A 84 4.81 -7.60 3.61
CA GLN A 84 4.04 -8.25 4.66
C GLN A 84 3.56 -7.22 5.68
N ILE A 85 2.25 -7.12 5.87
CA ILE A 85 1.63 -6.30 6.90
C ILE A 85 1.60 -7.12 8.20
N VAL A 86 2.15 -6.57 9.28
CA VAL A 86 2.18 -7.20 10.61
C VAL A 86 1.40 -6.33 11.59
N TYR A 87 0.36 -6.91 12.20
CA TYR A 87 -0.63 -6.17 12.99
C TYR A 87 -1.07 -6.96 14.23
N TYR A 88 -1.74 -6.29 15.16
CA TYR A 88 -2.49 -6.88 16.27
C TYR A 88 -3.99 -6.66 16.10
N ASP A 89 -4.84 -7.46 16.74
CA ASP A 89 -6.30 -7.34 16.59
C ASP A 89 -6.86 -5.94 16.83
N HIS A 90 -6.27 -5.16 17.75
CA HIS A 90 -6.72 -3.80 18.03
C HIS A 90 -6.47 -2.83 16.87
N ASP A 91 -5.62 -3.21 15.91
CA ASP A 91 -5.32 -2.47 14.68
C ASP A 91 -6.06 -3.01 13.46
N ALA A 92 -6.87 -4.07 13.59
CA ALA A 92 -7.43 -4.79 12.44
C ALA A 92 -8.30 -3.89 11.54
N SER A 93 -8.85 -2.80 12.06
CA SER A 93 -9.67 -1.85 11.31
C SER A 93 -8.94 -1.14 10.17
N ILE A 94 -7.61 -0.98 10.26
CA ILE A 94 -6.81 -0.31 9.21
C ILE A 94 -6.52 -1.23 8.02
N LEU A 95 -6.66 -2.54 8.19
CA LEU A 95 -6.20 -3.53 7.22
C LEU A 95 -6.87 -3.43 5.86
N PRO A 96 -8.20 -3.24 5.73
CA PRO A 96 -8.83 -3.18 4.42
C PRO A 96 -8.25 -2.04 3.56
N ASP A 97 -8.13 -0.85 4.14
CA ASP A 97 -7.59 0.33 3.45
C ASP A 97 -6.10 0.16 3.13
N LEU A 98 -5.32 -0.33 4.08
CA LEU A 98 -3.87 -0.55 3.90
C LEU A 98 -3.59 -1.62 2.84
N THR A 99 -4.38 -2.68 2.84
CA THR A 99 -4.28 -3.76 1.85
C THR A 99 -4.63 -3.22 0.47
N ALA A 100 -5.72 -2.47 0.33
CA ALA A 100 -6.15 -1.91 -0.94
C ALA A 100 -5.11 -0.92 -1.52
N GLU A 101 -4.61 0.01 -0.71
CA GLU A 101 -3.60 0.98 -1.16
C GLU A 101 -2.28 0.29 -1.55
N ILE A 102 -1.79 -0.67 -0.75
CA ILE A 102 -0.56 -1.41 -1.09
C ILE A 102 -0.77 -2.33 -2.30
N GLN A 103 -1.92 -2.97 -2.45
CA GLN A 103 -2.19 -3.79 -3.63
C GLN A 103 -2.27 -2.95 -4.90
N SER A 104 -2.81 -1.73 -4.83
CA SER A 104 -2.95 -0.81 -5.97
C SER A 104 -1.61 -0.41 -6.60
N ILE A 105 -0.51 -0.43 -5.83
CA ILE A 105 0.84 -0.13 -6.33
C ILE A 105 1.54 -1.35 -6.95
N ASN A 106 0.84 -2.47 -7.10
CA ASN A 106 1.34 -3.70 -7.69
C ASN A 106 2.65 -4.18 -7.01
N PRO A 107 2.58 -4.70 -5.77
CA PRO A 107 3.74 -5.34 -5.13
C PRO A 107 4.10 -6.64 -5.87
N ALA A 108 5.19 -7.31 -5.51
CA ALA A 108 5.44 -8.67 -6.01
C ALA A 108 4.54 -9.68 -5.27
N THR A 109 4.43 -9.52 -3.95
CA THR A 109 3.49 -10.25 -3.10
C THR A 109 2.99 -9.33 -1.98
N LEU A 110 1.78 -9.56 -1.51
CA LEU A 110 1.22 -8.92 -0.32
C LEU A 110 0.63 -9.99 0.59
N ALA A 111 1.13 -10.05 1.82
CA ALA A 111 0.63 -10.93 2.86
C ALA A 111 0.30 -10.15 4.15
N VAL A 112 -0.50 -10.73 5.01
CA VAL A 112 -0.78 -10.23 6.36
C VAL A 112 -0.35 -11.25 7.41
N PHE A 113 0.05 -10.75 8.58
CA PHE A 113 0.45 -11.56 9.73
C PHE A 113 -0.12 -10.99 11.02
N ASN A 114 -1.00 -11.74 11.69
CA ASN A 114 -1.65 -11.35 12.94
C ASN A 114 -0.85 -11.83 14.16
N MET A 115 -0.19 -10.90 14.85
CA MET A 115 0.58 -11.19 16.06
C MET A 115 -0.30 -11.66 17.23
N SER A 116 -1.55 -11.20 17.32
CA SER A 116 -2.48 -11.66 18.36
C SER A 116 -2.92 -13.10 18.13
N ALA A 117 -3.12 -13.52 16.88
CA ALA A 117 -3.44 -14.90 16.53
C ALA A 117 -2.33 -15.88 16.95
N VAL A 118 -1.05 -15.50 16.77
CA VAL A 118 0.09 -16.31 17.26
C VAL A 118 -0.01 -16.55 18.77
N LYS A 119 -0.33 -15.50 19.55
CA LYS A 119 -0.47 -15.62 21.01
C LYS A 119 -1.62 -16.55 21.42
N ARG A 120 -2.64 -16.70 20.57
CA ARG A 120 -3.75 -17.64 20.76
C ARG A 120 -3.49 -19.04 20.20
N GLY A 121 -2.39 -19.26 19.48
CA GLY A 121 -2.11 -20.54 18.81
C GLY A 121 -2.93 -20.76 17.53
N GLU A 122 -3.41 -19.68 16.91
CA GLU A 122 -4.23 -19.71 15.70
C GLU A 122 -3.39 -19.46 14.44
N PRO A 123 -3.87 -19.85 13.24
CA PRO A 123 -3.27 -19.43 11.98
C PRO A 123 -3.16 -17.91 11.89
N ALA A 124 -1.93 -17.42 11.79
CA ALA A 124 -1.64 -15.98 11.82
C ALA A 124 -1.33 -15.39 10.44
N TYR A 125 -0.99 -16.22 9.45
CA TYR A 125 -0.51 -15.77 8.14
C TYR A 125 -1.57 -15.99 7.05
N THR A 126 -1.77 -14.96 6.22
CA THR A 126 -2.62 -15.05 5.03
C THR A 126 -1.96 -14.35 3.85
N MET A 127 -1.88 -15.02 2.70
CA MET A 127 -1.50 -14.39 1.43
C MET A 127 -2.70 -13.66 0.84
N ILE A 128 -2.55 -12.38 0.52
CA ILE A 128 -3.61 -11.58 -0.10
C ILE A 128 -3.43 -11.48 -1.61
N TYR A 129 -2.19 -11.31 -2.05
CA TYR A 129 -1.87 -11.13 -3.46
C TYR A 129 -0.49 -11.71 -3.78
N SER A 130 -0.40 -12.35 -4.94
CA SER A 130 0.84 -12.84 -5.52
C SER A 130 0.84 -12.57 -7.02
N ARG A 131 1.81 -11.80 -7.50
CA ARG A 131 1.89 -11.47 -8.93
C ARG A 131 2.08 -12.71 -9.79
N SER A 132 2.93 -13.64 -9.37
CA SER A 132 3.21 -14.87 -10.13
C SER A 132 1.98 -15.77 -10.25
N GLU A 133 1.11 -15.79 -9.24
CA GLU A 133 -0.14 -16.55 -9.30
C GLU A 133 -1.16 -15.90 -10.23
N MET A 134 -1.14 -14.56 -10.33
CA MET A 134 -2.04 -13.81 -11.19
C MET A 134 -1.63 -13.80 -12.66
N GLU A 135 -0.33 -13.86 -12.96
CA GLU A 135 0.18 -13.97 -14.34
C GLU A 135 0.03 -15.40 -14.90
N ALA A 136 -0.19 -16.39 -14.03
CA ALA A 136 -0.39 -17.79 -14.39
C ALA A 136 -1.87 -18.18 -14.56
N ALA A 137 -2.80 -17.28 -14.25
CA ALA A 137 -4.25 -17.49 -14.30
C ALA A 137 -4.89 -16.80 -15.52
#